data_AF-A0A6S6TQV6-F1
#
_entry.id   AF-A0A6S6TQV6-F1
#
_cell.length_a   1.000
_cell.length_b   1.000
_cell.length_c   1.000
_cell.angle_alpha   90.00
_cell.angle_beta   90.00
_cell.angle_gamma   90.00
#
_symmetry.space_group_name_H-M   'P 1'
#
loop_
_entity.id
_entity.type
_entity.pdbx_description
1 polymer ?
#
loop_
_entity_poly.entity_id
_entity_poly.type
_entity_poly.pdbx_seq_one_letter_code
_entity_poly.pdbx_strand_id
1 'polypeptide(L)' 'MNNSVLIEEKFKEIYSELEKEVMTILMDESFDRKQTNLRVQPLKTTKQILENALDSIKMVEQRAKEELDK' A
#
# COMPACT_ATOMS: atom_id res chain seq x y z
N MET A 1 -19.85 -9.09 5.90
CA MET A 1 -18.48 -8.55 6.08
C MET A 1 -18.19 -7.74 4.83
N ASN A 2 -17.90 -6.44 4.93
CA ASN A 2 -17.67 -5.59 3.75
C ASN A 2 -16.38 -6.04 3.06
N ASN A 3 -16.40 -6.18 1.73
CA ASN A 3 -15.26 -6.72 1.00
C ASN A 3 -14.02 -5.81 1.12
N SER A 4 -14.20 -4.50 1.20
CA SER A 4 -13.12 -3.54 1.45
C SER A 4 -12.37 -3.78 2.76
N VAL A 5 -13.02 -4.27 3.81
CA VAL A 5 -12.38 -4.53 5.11
C VAL A 5 -11.39 -5.70 4.99
N LEU A 6 -11.80 -6.78 4.32
CA LEU A 6 -10.93 -7.94 4.08
C LEU A 6 -9.75 -7.56 3.17
N ILE A 7 -9.99 -6.76 2.13
CA ILE A 7 -8.94 -6.29 1.22
C ILE A 7 -7.95 -5.39 1.97
N GLU A 8 -8.45 -4.50 2.85
CA GLU A 8 -7.60 -3.65 3.68
C GLU A 8 -6.70 -4.46 4.62
N GLU A 9 -7.22 -5.52 5.25
CA GLU A 9 -6.42 -6.42 6.08
C GLU A 9 -5.29 -7.07 5.28
N LYS A 10 -5.57 -7.52 4.05
CA LYS A 10 -4.54 -8.06 3.15
C LYS A 10 -3.53 -7.03 2.69
N PHE A 11 -3.95 -5.80 2.46
CA PHE A 11 -3.01 -4.73 2.11
C PHE A 11 -2.10 -4.37 3.28
N LYS A 12 -2.59 -4.42 4.53
CA LYS A 12 -1.74 -4.23 5.72
C LYS A 12 -0.65 -5.29 5.83
N GLU A 13 -0.96 -6.56 5.53
CA GLU A 13 0.05 -7.62 5.45
C GLU A 13 1.13 -7.26 4.41
N ILE A 14 0.73 -6.82 3.22
CA ILE A 14 1.66 -6.42 2.14
C ILE A 14 2.49 -5.20 2.56
N TYR A 15 1.90 -4.20 3.21
CA TYR A 15 2.64 -3.02 3.69
C TYR A 15 3.71 -3.38 4.71
N SER A 16 3.43 -4.34 5.59
CA SER A 16 4.42 -4.82 6.56
C SER A 16 5.62 -5.46 5.84
N GLU A 17 5.40 -6.25 4.80
CA GLU A 17 6.48 -6.84 4.01
C GLU A 17 7.27 -5.78 3.24
N LEU A 18 6.60 -4.78 2.63
CA LEU A 18 7.28 -3.65 1.98
C LEU A 18 8.15 -2.86 2.97
N GLU A 19 7.68 -2.66 4.20
CA GLU A 19 8.44 -1.97 5.25
C GLU A 19 9.67 -2.76 5.69
N LYS A 20 9.58 -4.09 5.79
CA LYS A 20 10.74 -4.96 6.06
C LYS A 20 11.78 -4.86 4.94
N GLU A 21 11.34 -4.84 3.69
CA GLU A 21 12.24 -4.71 2.53
C GLU A 21 12.92 -3.34 2.51
N VAL A 22 12.17 -2.26 2.76
CA VAL A 22 12.74 -0.90 2.92
C VAL A 22 13.78 -0.88 4.03
N MET A 23 13.48 -1.44 5.21
CA MET A 23 14.43 -1.50 6.32
C MET A 23 15.69 -2.26 5.94
N THR A 24 15.57 -3.37 5.23
CA THR A 24 16.71 -4.16 4.74
C THR A 24 17.61 -3.32 3.84
N ILE A 25 17.03 -2.51 2.94
CA ILE A 25 17.78 -1.60 2.07
C ILE A 25 18.45 -0.47 2.88
N LEU A 26 17.75 0.09 3.86
CA LEU A 26 18.27 1.20 4.69
C LEU A 26 19.40 0.77 5.63
N MET A 27 19.42 -0.51 6.02
CA MET A 27 20.47 -1.08 6.88
C MET A 27 21.70 -1.56 6.11
N ASP A 28 21.66 -1.57 4.77
CA ASP A 28 22.79 -1.97 3.95
C ASP A 28 23.82 -0.83 3.86
N GLU A 29 24.88 -0.94 4.66
CA GLU A 29 25.97 0.03 4.72
C GLU A 29 26.79 0.12 3.42
N SER A 30 26.60 -0.81 2.46
CA SER A 30 27.26 -0.77 1.16
C SER A 30 26.62 0.22 0.19
N PHE A 31 25.39 0.68 0.47
CA PHE A 31 24.69 1.62 -0.39
C PHE A 31 24.96 3.07 -0.01
N ASP A 32 25.34 3.85 -1.01
CA ASP A 32 25.26 5.30 -0.86
C ASP A 32 23.79 5.78 -0.88
N ARG A 33 23.59 7.06 -0.57
CA ARG A 33 22.25 7.67 -0.55
C ARG A 33 21.52 7.55 -1.89
N LYS A 34 22.24 7.62 -3.01
CA LYS A 34 21.63 7.55 -4.35
C LYS A 34 21.14 6.15 -4.64
N GLN A 35 21.96 5.13 -4.35
CA GLN A 35 21.61 3.72 -4.50
C GLN A 35 20.45 3.32 -3.59
N THR A 36 20.50 3.75 -2.32
CA THR A 36 19.40 3.57 -1.36
C THR A 36 18.08 4.12 -1.92
N ASN A 37 18.09 5.38 -2.38
CA ASN A 37 16.90 6.02 -2.94
C ASN A 37 16.36 5.28 -4.18
N LEU A 38 17.24 4.87 -5.10
CA LEU A 38 16.86 4.14 -6.32
C LEU A 38 16.18 2.80 -5.98
N ARG A 39 16.65 2.12 -4.92
CA ARG A 39 16.09 0.84 -4.48
C ARG A 39 14.80 0.98 -3.69
N VAL A 40 14.65 2.05 -2.90
CA VAL A 40 13.42 2.34 -2.14
C VAL A 40 12.28 2.87 -3.04
N GLN A 41 12.60 3.56 -4.14
CA GLN A 41 11.60 4.21 -5.00
C GLN A 41 10.52 3.26 -5.57
N PRO A 42 10.85 2.06 -6.06
CA PRO A 42 9.85 1.07 -6.46
C PRO A 42 8.90 0.69 -5.32
N LEU A 43 9.42 0.45 -4.12
CA LEU A 43 8.62 0.06 -2.95
C LEU A 43 7.64 1.16 -2.53
N LYS A 44 8.11 2.42 -2.55
CA LYS A 44 7.27 3.59 -2.30
C LYS A 44 6.14 3.69 -3.34
N THR A 45 6.47 3.53 -4.62
CA THR A 45 5.49 3.60 -5.71
C THR A 45 4.45 2.48 -5.60
N THR A 46 4.90 1.26 -5.27
CA THR A 46 4.02 0.10 -5.05
C THR A 46 3.03 0.36 -3.91
N LYS A 47 3.50 0.86 -2.76
CA LYS A 47 2.62 1.21 -1.63
C LYS A 47 1.55 2.23 -2.06
N GLN A 48 1.95 3.29 -2.76
CA GLN A 48 1.03 4.32 -3.24
C GLN A 48 -0.03 3.76 -4.20
N ILE A 49 0.33 2.86 -5.11
CA ILE A 49 -0.61 2.22 -6.03
C ILE A 49 -1.67 1.43 -5.26
N LEU A 50 -1.24 0.68 -4.24
CA LEU A 50 -2.14 -0.11 -3.40
C LEU A 50 -3.07 0.78 -2.57
N GLU A 51 -2.55 1.86 -1.98
CA GLU A 51 -3.37 2.84 -1.25
C GLU A 51 -4.44 3.45 -2.16
N ASN A 52 -4.05 3.90 -3.35
CA ASN A 52 -4.99 4.47 -4.35
C ASN A 52 -6.05 3.45 -4.78
N ALA A 53 -5.66 2.17 -4.92
CA ALA A 53 -6.60 1.10 -5.27
C ALA A 53 -7.60 0.83 -4.15
N LEU A 54 -7.14 0.79 -2.89
CA LEU A 54 -8.03 0.61 -1.73
C LEU A 54 -9.01 1.76 -1.60
N ASP A 55 -8.54 3.00 -1.78
CA ASP A 55 -9.40 4.19 -1.75
C ASP A 55 -10.46 4.13 -2.86
N SER A 56 -10.06 3.73 -4.07
CA SER A 56 -10.99 3.55 -5.19
C SER A 56 -12.07 2.51 -4.89
N ILE A 57 -11.71 1.39 -4.26
CA ILE A 57 -12.66 0.34 -3.83
C ILE A 57 -13.63 0.89 -2.78
N LYS A 58 -13.11 1.57 -1.76
CA LYS A 58 -13.93 2.18 -0.70
C LYS A 58 -14.92 3.21 -1.26
N MET A 59 -14.49 4.02 -2.23
CA MET A 59 -15.37 4.97 -2.90
C MET A 59 -16.52 4.28 -3.65
N VAL A 60 -16.25 3.17 -4.34
CA VAL A 60 -17.28 2.40 -5.04
C VAL A 60 -18.28 1.79 -4.05
N GLU A 61 -17.79 1.19 -2.96
CA GLU A 61 -18.68 0.63 -1.93
C GLU A 61 -19.53 1.71 -1.26
N GLN A 62 -18.95 2.88 -0.97
CA GLN A 62 -19.69 4.01 -0.39
C GLN A 62 -20.82 4.47 -1.31
N ARG A 63 -20.56 4.60 -2.62
CA ARG A 63 -21.59 4.97 -3.60
C ARG A 63 -22.71 3.91 -3.69
N ALA A 64 -22.35 2.63 -3.70
CA ALA A 64 -23.34 1.56 -3.73
C ALA A 64 -24.26 1.60 -2.49
N LYS A 65 -23.71 1.93 -1.32
CA LYS A 65 -24.51 2.14 -0.11
C LYS A 65 -25.43 3.34 -0.21
N GLU A 66 -24.93 4.47 -0.71
CA GLU A 66 -25.74 5.69 -0.93
C GLU A 66 -26.88 5.48 -1.94
N GLU A 67 -26.72 4.58 -2.91
CA GLU A 67 -27.78 4.21 -3.85
C GLU A 67 -28.86 3.30 -3.22
N LEU A 68 -28.49 2.45 -2.26
CA LEU A 68 -29.42 1.58 -1.53
C LEU A 68 -30.27 2.34 -0.51
N ASP A 69 -29.74 3.45 0.02
CA ASP A 69 -30.42 4.31 1.00
C ASP A 69 -31.38 5.34 0.35
N LYS A 70 -31.47 5.37 -0.99
CA LYS A 70 -32.38 6.23 -1.77
C LYS A 70 -33.66 5.51 -2.19
#